data_AF-A0A2V5VC44-F1
#
_entry.id   AF-A0A2V5VC44-F1
#
_cell.length_a   1.000
_cell.length_b   1.000
_cell.length_c   1.000
_cell.angle_alpha   90.00
_cell.angle_beta   90.00
_cell.angle_gamma   90.00
#
_symmetry.space_group_name_H-M   'P 1'
#
loop_
_entity.id
_entity.type
_entity.pdbx_description
1 polymer ?
#
loop_
_entity_poly.entity_id
_entity_poly.type
_entity_poly.pdbx_seq_one_letter_code
_entity_poly.pdbx_strand_id
1 'polypeptide(L)'
;MESLSRSLRHHKGNADRPDEKGETIDWISIYKHGHDGEPESPWSYVLLSFFRDDIGAIRRELRKRGKKELIWGNIELAAFATTLFVMFLFNWRYVIFYFLPFFYLGHCFSYLNGYYRHYGANPDKPIAWGVSSYGKIYNWLFFYNGYHAEHHFRPKVHWTKMEAFRHQITDLQKREGVRTIKRAHMLGFLDSSLPKRKTGVT
;
A
#
# COMPACT_ATOMS: atom_id res chain seq x y z
N MET A 1 8.44 -8.87 10.48
CA MET A 1 8.74 -7.56 11.11
C MET A 1 9.01 -6.40 10.14
N GLU A 2 9.60 -6.69 8.99
CA GLU A 2 9.79 -5.74 7.89
C GLU A 2 8.46 -5.10 7.44
N SER A 3 7.39 -5.91 7.32
CA SER A 3 6.04 -5.45 7.01
C SER A 3 5.48 -4.46 8.04
N LEU A 4 5.81 -4.62 9.32
CA LEU A 4 5.36 -3.75 10.41
C LEU A 4 6.04 -2.37 10.32
N SER A 5 7.34 -2.35 10.03
CA SER A 5 8.08 -1.09 9.84
C SER A 5 7.56 -0.30 8.63
N ARG A 6 7.26 -1.01 7.54
CA ARG A 6 6.65 -0.44 6.33
C ARG A 6 5.25 0.12 6.59
N SER A 7 4.41 -0.64 7.30
CA SER A 7 3.06 -0.19 7.68
C SER A 7 3.08 1.07 8.56
N LEU A 8 3.99 1.14 9.53
CA LEU A 8 4.13 2.32 10.39
C LEU A 8 4.56 3.56 9.61
N ARG A 9 5.54 3.41 8.70
CA ARG A 9 5.99 4.48 7.80
C ARG A 9 4.86 4.96 6.90
N HIS A 10 4.09 4.02 6.35
CA HIS A 10 2.92 4.30 5.54
C HIS A 10 1.85 5.09 6.28
N HIS A 11 1.52 4.70 7.53
CA HIS A 11 0.57 5.47 8.34
C HIS A 11 1.09 6.85 8.75
N LYS A 12 2.41 7.00 8.89
CA LYS A 12 3.04 8.27 9.27
C LYS A 12 3.12 9.26 8.10
N GLY A 13 3.47 8.79 6.90
CA GLY A 13 3.61 9.63 5.71
C GLY A 13 2.32 9.77 4.91
N ASN A 14 1.51 8.72 4.87
CA ASN A 14 0.23 8.67 4.19
C ASN A 14 0.29 9.15 2.73
N ALA A 15 1.02 8.40 1.88
CA ALA A 15 1.24 8.77 0.49
C ALA A 15 1.68 10.24 0.33
N ASP A 16 2.65 10.69 1.13
CA ASP A 16 3.19 12.04 1.09
C ASP A 16 3.93 12.31 -0.22
N ARG A 17 3.95 13.58 -0.62
CA ARG A 17 4.78 14.04 -1.74
C ARG A 17 6.25 14.08 -1.30
N PRO A 18 7.19 13.86 -2.24
CA PRO A 18 8.61 14.03 -1.95
C PRO A 18 8.93 15.41 -1.39
N ASP A 19 9.86 15.46 -0.43
CA ASP A 19 10.43 16.72 0.07
C ASP A 19 11.42 17.35 -0.94
N GLU A 20 12.06 18.45 -0.56
CA GLU A 20 13.06 19.15 -1.39
C GLU A 20 14.25 18.26 -1.80
N LYS A 21 14.47 17.15 -1.10
CA LYS A 21 15.55 16.18 -1.37
C LYS A 21 15.04 14.96 -2.17
N GLY A 22 13.76 14.93 -2.53
CA GLY A 22 13.14 13.83 -3.25
C GLY A 22 12.77 12.62 -2.37
N GLU A 23 12.78 12.78 -1.04
CA GLU A 23 12.50 11.69 -0.10
C GLU A 23 11.06 11.74 0.42
N THR A 24 10.49 10.56 0.74
CA THR A 24 9.16 10.41 1.35
C THR A 24 9.24 9.70 2.69
N ILE A 25 8.36 10.07 3.62
CA ILE A 25 8.15 9.35 4.88
C ILE A 25 7.49 8.00 4.58
N ASP A 26 6.46 8.01 3.73
CA ASP A 26 5.81 6.82 3.22
C ASP A 26 6.62 6.22 2.07
N TRP A 27 7.29 5.10 2.35
CA TRP A 27 8.10 4.38 1.37
C TRP A 27 7.29 3.81 0.20
N ILE A 28 5.97 3.68 0.35
CA ILE A 28 5.07 3.23 -0.71
C ILE A 28 4.20 4.35 -1.26
N SER A 29 4.59 5.61 -1.03
CA SER A 29 3.87 6.75 -1.59
C SER A 29 3.76 6.65 -3.11
N ILE A 30 2.55 6.84 -3.62
CA ILE A 30 2.28 6.92 -5.06
C ILE A 30 2.89 8.17 -5.71
N TYR A 31 3.36 9.13 -4.91
CA TYR A 31 4.02 10.36 -5.38
C TYR A 31 5.54 10.26 -5.40
N LYS A 32 6.14 9.21 -4.81
CA LYS A 32 7.59 9.08 -4.65
C LYS A 32 8.36 9.19 -5.98
N HIS A 33 7.82 8.57 -7.03
CA HIS A 33 8.36 8.62 -8.39
C HIS A 33 7.45 9.38 -9.36
N GLY A 34 6.56 10.22 -8.80
CA GLY A 34 5.70 11.10 -9.57
C GLY A 34 6.44 12.34 -10.06
N HIS A 35 5.82 13.06 -10.99
CA HIS A 35 6.34 14.33 -11.53
C HIS A 35 5.29 15.42 -11.34
N ASP A 36 5.73 16.68 -11.22
CA ASP A 36 4.87 17.86 -11.13
C ASP A 36 3.80 17.81 -10.02
N GLY A 37 4.13 17.12 -8.92
CA GLY A 37 3.22 16.92 -7.78
C GLY A 37 2.07 15.93 -8.04
N GLU A 38 2.07 15.28 -9.21
CA GLU A 38 1.13 14.23 -9.60
C GLU A 38 1.67 12.84 -9.20
N PRO A 39 0.80 11.86 -8.91
CA PRO A 39 1.24 10.51 -8.61
C PRO A 39 1.80 9.81 -9.86
N GLU A 40 2.77 8.93 -9.66
CA GLU A 40 3.37 8.15 -10.74
C GLU A 40 2.32 7.28 -11.45
N SER A 41 2.58 6.85 -12.70
CA SER A 41 1.69 5.95 -13.47
C SER A 41 1.28 4.72 -12.65
N PRO A 42 -0.01 4.32 -12.65
CA PRO A 42 -0.42 3.11 -11.95
C PRO A 42 0.35 1.89 -12.45
N TRP A 43 0.69 1.83 -13.75
CA TRP A 43 1.44 0.72 -14.33
C TRP A 43 2.90 0.72 -13.90
N SER A 44 3.55 1.89 -13.89
CA SER A 44 4.92 2.01 -13.39
C SER A 44 4.99 1.66 -11.92
N TYR A 45 4.07 2.16 -11.10
CA TYR A 45 3.96 1.80 -9.68
C TYR A 45 3.81 0.28 -9.53
N VAL A 46 2.79 -0.31 -10.16
CA VAL A 46 2.46 -1.73 -10.01
C VAL A 46 3.58 -2.65 -10.42
N LEU A 47 4.22 -2.39 -11.57
CA LEU A 47 5.23 -3.28 -12.13
C LEU A 47 6.62 -3.09 -11.51
N LEU A 48 6.95 -1.85 -11.10
CA LEU A 48 8.29 -1.51 -10.64
C LEU A 48 8.42 -1.45 -9.11
N SER A 49 7.33 -1.26 -8.35
CA SER A 49 7.41 -1.20 -6.88
C SER A 49 8.04 -2.44 -6.26
N PHE A 50 7.87 -3.62 -6.87
CA PHE A 50 8.51 -4.86 -6.42
C PHE A 50 10.05 -4.75 -6.39
N PHE A 51 10.63 -4.03 -7.34
CA PHE A 51 12.08 -3.89 -7.50
C PHE A 51 12.65 -2.63 -6.80
N ARG A 52 11.79 -1.73 -6.34
CA ARG A 52 12.15 -0.43 -5.74
C ARG A 52 12.19 -0.44 -4.21
N ASP A 53 11.94 -1.58 -3.58
CA ASP A 53 11.98 -1.70 -2.11
C ASP A 53 13.43 -1.49 -1.60
N ASP A 54 13.65 -0.43 -0.80
CA ASP A 54 14.96 -0.12 -0.23
C ASP A 54 15.24 -1.00 1.01
N ILE A 55 15.78 -2.19 0.74
CA ILE A 55 16.23 -3.16 1.75
C ILE A 55 17.24 -2.50 2.72
N GLY A 56 18.04 -1.54 2.24
CA GLY A 56 18.98 -0.79 3.05
C GLY A 56 18.28 0.10 4.08
N ALA A 57 17.27 0.86 3.67
CA ALA A 57 16.45 1.68 4.57
C ALA A 57 15.72 0.83 5.61
N ILE A 58 15.17 -0.31 5.20
CA ILE A 58 14.49 -1.25 6.08
C ILE A 58 15.47 -1.77 7.15
N ARG A 59 16.67 -2.23 6.76
CA ARG A 59 17.70 -2.68 7.70
C ARG A 59 18.16 -1.57 8.65
N ARG A 60 18.33 -0.34 8.16
CA ARG A 60 18.66 0.84 8.98
C ARG A 60 17.57 1.10 10.02
N GLU A 61 16.30 1.00 9.63
CA GLU A 61 15.16 1.18 10.53
C GLU A 61 15.06 0.08 11.59
N LEU A 62 15.22 -1.19 11.19
CA LEU A 62 15.25 -2.33 12.13
C LEU A 62 16.39 -2.18 13.17
N ARG A 63 17.56 -1.71 12.73
CA ARG A 63 18.70 -1.45 13.63
C ARG A 63 18.37 -0.42 14.71
N LYS A 64 17.61 0.63 14.38
CA LYS A 64 17.18 1.66 15.35
C LYS A 64 16.25 1.10 16.42
N ARG A 65 15.48 0.05 16.11
CA ARG A 65 14.53 -0.59 17.04
C ARG A 65 15.19 -1.58 17.99
N GLY A 66 16.42 -2.00 17.69
CA GLY A 66 17.26 -2.79 18.58
C GLY A 66 17.80 -4.07 17.94
N LYS A 67 18.77 -4.70 18.63
CA LYS A 67 19.46 -5.91 18.14
C LYS A 67 18.50 -7.09 17.96
N LYS A 68 17.57 -7.29 18.89
CA LYS A 68 16.56 -8.36 18.81
C LYS A 68 15.75 -8.25 17.52
N GLU A 69 15.37 -7.04 17.16
CA GLU A 69 14.55 -6.80 15.99
C GLU A 69 15.29 -7.12 14.68
N LEU A 70 16.56 -6.72 14.61
CA LEU A 70 17.42 -7.07 13.48
C LEU A 70 17.64 -8.58 13.35
N ILE A 71 17.83 -9.29 14.46
CA ILE A 71 18.01 -10.75 14.47
C ILE A 71 16.76 -11.43 13.91
N TRP A 72 15.57 -11.07 14.40
CA TRP A 72 14.32 -11.65 13.90
C TRP A 72 14.10 -11.36 12.42
N GLY A 73 14.38 -10.14 11.95
CA GLY A 73 14.32 -9.82 10.52
C GLY A 73 15.26 -10.69 9.68
N ASN A 74 16.48 -10.95 10.16
CA ASN A 74 17.42 -11.85 9.48
C ASN A 74 16.95 -13.31 9.50
N ILE A 75 16.37 -13.78 10.62
CA ILE A 75 15.79 -15.12 10.72
C ILE A 75 14.62 -15.27 9.73
N GLU A 76 13.71 -14.30 9.66
CA GLU A 76 12.58 -14.30 8.71
C GLU A 76 13.12 -14.42 7.26
N LEU A 77 14.11 -13.60 6.90
CA LEU A 77 14.71 -13.62 5.57
C LEU A 77 15.43 -14.95 5.27
N ALA A 78 16.19 -15.47 6.23
CA ALA A 78 16.91 -16.74 6.08
C ALA A 78 15.95 -17.94 5.97
N ALA A 79 14.86 -17.95 6.74
CA ALA A 79 13.84 -18.99 6.67
C ALA A 79 13.13 -18.98 5.32
N PHE A 80 12.78 -17.79 4.81
CA PHE A 80 12.19 -17.65 3.48
C PHE A 80 13.15 -18.11 2.38
N ALA A 81 14.40 -17.66 2.40
CA ALA A 81 15.42 -18.05 1.43
C ALA A 81 15.72 -19.56 1.47
N THR A 82 15.84 -20.14 2.66
CA THR A 82 16.03 -21.59 2.83
C THR A 82 14.85 -22.38 2.27
N THR A 83 13.63 -21.94 2.52
CA THR A 83 12.42 -22.59 2.00
C THR A 83 12.41 -22.57 0.47
N LEU A 84 12.68 -21.42 -0.14
CA LEU A 84 12.78 -21.30 -1.59
C LEU A 84 13.91 -22.16 -2.17
N PHE A 85 15.07 -22.21 -1.51
CA PHE A 85 16.20 -23.02 -1.93
C PHE A 85 15.85 -24.51 -1.89
N VAL A 86 15.23 -24.99 -0.80
CA VAL A 86 14.77 -26.37 -0.68
C VAL A 86 13.74 -26.69 -1.78
N MET A 87 12.74 -25.83 -2.00
CA MET A 87 11.77 -25.99 -3.08
C MET A 87 12.44 -26.05 -4.46
N PHE A 88 13.48 -25.25 -4.68
CA PHE A 88 14.23 -25.23 -5.94
C PHE A 88 14.99 -26.54 -6.15
N LEU A 89 15.60 -27.10 -5.11
CA LEU A 89 16.26 -28.40 -5.18
C LEU A 89 15.29 -29.54 -5.52
N PHE A 90 14.05 -29.50 -5.00
CA PHE A 90 13.03 -30.49 -5.32
C PHE A 90 12.43 -30.32 -6.72
N ASN A 91 12.12 -29.09 -7.12
CA ASN A 91 11.50 -28.82 -8.42
C ASN A 91 11.76 -27.39 -8.91
N TRP A 92 12.95 -27.17 -9.48
CA TRP A 92 13.35 -25.86 -10.01
C TRP A 92 12.42 -25.34 -11.13
N ARG A 93 11.86 -26.23 -11.95
CA ARG A 93 10.92 -25.85 -13.02
C ARG A 93 9.64 -25.25 -12.44
N TYR A 94 9.08 -25.88 -11.40
CA TYR A 94 7.94 -25.33 -10.69
C TYR A 94 8.27 -23.94 -10.11
N VAL A 95 9.44 -23.80 -9.48
CA VAL A 95 9.85 -22.51 -8.89
C VAL A 95 9.94 -21.42 -9.95
N ILE A 96 10.61 -21.67 -11.07
CA ILE A 96 10.84 -20.64 -12.11
C ILE A 96 9.57 -20.34 -12.91
N PHE A 97 8.81 -21.36 -13.33
CA PHE A 97 7.71 -21.16 -14.28
C PHE A 97 6.34 -20.92 -13.63
N TYR A 98 6.17 -21.26 -12.36
CA TYR A 98 4.87 -21.12 -11.68
C TYR A 98 4.97 -20.27 -10.43
N PHE A 99 5.85 -20.63 -9.50
CA PHE A 99 5.93 -19.95 -8.21
C PHE A 99 6.37 -18.49 -8.36
N LEU A 100 7.51 -18.21 -9.00
CA LEU A 100 8.03 -16.84 -9.13
C LEU A 100 7.10 -15.92 -9.92
N PRO A 101 6.53 -16.32 -11.08
CA PRO A 101 5.56 -15.50 -11.78
C PRO A 101 4.30 -15.23 -10.94
N PHE A 102 3.74 -16.25 -10.29
CA PHE A 102 2.56 -16.07 -9.45
C PHE A 102 2.85 -15.18 -8.24
N PHE A 103 4.02 -15.34 -7.61
CA PHE A 103 4.48 -14.50 -6.51
C PHE A 103 4.58 -13.04 -6.94
N TYR A 104 5.24 -12.76 -8.07
CA TYR A 104 5.36 -11.41 -8.62
C TYR A 104 4.00 -10.80 -8.97
N LEU A 105 3.11 -11.56 -9.63
CA LEU A 105 1.76 -11.10 -9.95
C LEU A 105 0.95 -10.80 -8.68
N GLY A 106 1.07 -11.62 -7.63
CA GLY A 106 0.45 -11.36 -6.33
C GLY A 106 0.92 -10.03 -5.73
N HIS A 107 2.21 -9.72 -5.83
CA HIS A 107 2.75 -8.41 -5.44
C HIS A 107 2.19 -7.27 -6.30
N CYS A 108 2.13 -7.43 -7.63
CA CYS A 108 1.51 -6.46 -8.53
C CYS A 108 0.05 -6.16 -8.13
N PHE A 109 -0.75 -7.19 -7.82
CA PHE A 109 -2.11 -7.01 -7.32
C PHE A 109 -2.15 -6.25 -5.99
N SER A 110 -1.21 -6.51 -5.09
CA SER A 110 -1.10 -5.78 -3.82
C SER A 110 -0.77 -4.29 -4.04
N TYR A 111 0.16 -3.97 -4.95
CA TYR A 111 0.50 -2.60 -5.32
C TYR A 111 -0.66 -1.89 -6.02
N LEU A 112 -1.38 -2.58 -6.91
CA LEU A 112 -2.56 -2.03 -7.59
C LEU A 112 -3.65 -1.66 -6.57
N ASN A 113 -3.87 -2.56 -5.61
CA ASN A 113 -4.78 -2.33 -4.49
C ASN A 113 -4.31 -1.14 -3.63
N GLY A 114 -3.00 -1.03 -3.36
CA GLY A 114 -2.40 0.10 -2.62
C GLY A 114 -2.51 1.44 -3.33
N TYR A 115 -2.30 1.44 -4.64
CA TYR A 115 -2.36 2.64 -5.46
C TYR A 115 -3.74 3.29 -5.40
N TYR A 116 -4.80 2.53 -5.68
CA TYR A 116 -6.17 3.06 -5.70
C TYR A 116 -6.75 3.37 -4.32
N ARG A 117 -6.10 2.89 -3.25
CA ARG A 117 -6.41 3.29 -1.87
C ARG A 117 -5.94 4.72 -1.54
N HIS A 118 -5.08 5.33 -2.36
CA HIS A 118 -4.62 6.71 -2.18
C HIS A 118 -4.81 7.61 -3.40
N TYR A 119 -5.06 7.03 -4.59
CA TYR A 119 -5.23 7.82 -5.80
C TYR A 119 -6.47 8.73 -5.74
N GLY A 120 -6.23 10.05 -5.82
CA GLY A 120 -7.27 11.08 -5.68
C GLY A 120 -7.70 11.36 -4.23
N ALA A 121 -7.01 10.80 -3.25
CA ALA A 121 -7.14 11.20 -1.85
C ALA A 121 -6.54 12.60 -1.64
N ASN A 122 -6.92 13.27 -0.55
CA ASN A 122 -6.34 14.54 -0.16
C ASN A 122 -5.25 14.30 0.90
N PRO A 123 -3.95 14.40 0.55
CA PRO A 123 -2.86 14.15 1.49
C PRO A 123 -2.71 15.23 2.57
N ASP A 124 -3.39 16.37 2.44
CA ASP A 124 -3.29 17.50 3.36
C ASP A 124 -4.33 17.43 4.49
N LYS A 125 -5.32 16.51 4.38
CA LYS A 125 -6.41 16.34 5.35
C LYS A 125 -6.43 14.94 5.95
N PRO A 126 -6.16 14.77 7.27
CA PRO A 126 -6.08 13.46 7.90
C PRO A 126 -7.27 12.52 7.72
N ILE A 127 -8.49 13.04 7.59
CA ILE A 127 -9.68 12.21 7.33
C ILE A 127 -9.85 11.79 5.86
N ALA A 128 -9.24 12.53 4.94
CA ALA A 128 -9.33 12.32 3.48
C ALA A 128 -8.03 11.74 2.90
N TRP A 129 -7.16 11.24 3.77
CA TRP A 129 -5.86 10.64 3.51
C TRP A 129 -5.89 9.36 2.67
N GLY A 130 -7.02 8.66 2.67
CA GLY A 130 -7.26 7.48 1.86
C GLY A 130 -8.54 7.57 1.05
N VAL A 131 -8.74 6.59 0.18
CA VAL A 131 -9.95 6.34 -0.60
C VAL A 131 -10.64 5.12 -0.03
N SER A 132 -11.95 5.18 0.20
CA SER A 132 -12.72 4.02 0.69
C SER A 132 -13.61 3.39 -0.38
N SER A 133 -13.88 2.09 -0.23
CA SER A 133 -14.78 1.30 -1.08
C SER A 133 -15.65 0.40 -0.21
N TYR A 134 -16.97 0.59 -0.31
CA TYR A 134 -17.93 -0.04 0.62
C TYR A 134 -18.69 -1.23 0.04
N GLY A 135 -18.16 -1.85 -1.03
CA GLY A 135 -18.75 -3.06 -1.60
C GLY A 135 -18.81 -4.19 -0.57
N LYS A 136 -19.99 -4.77 -0.34
CA LYS A 136 -20.21 -5.79 0.71
C LYS A 136 -19.34 -7.03 0.52
N ILE A 137 -19.33 -7.60 -0.70
CA ILE A 137 -18.54 -8.81 -1.03
C ILE A 137 -17.04 -8.55 -0.85
N TYR A 138 -16.56 -7.42 -1.35
CA TYR A 138 -15.15 -7.03 -1.20
C TYR A 138 -14.76 -6.91 0.27
N ASN A 139 -15.54 -6.18 1.07
CA ASN A 139 -15.21 -6.00 2.48
C ASN A 139 -15.35 -7.29 3.29
N TRP A 140 -16.29 -8.15 2.97
CA TRP A 140 -16.41 -9.45 3.65
C TRP A 140 -15.21 -10.37 3.36
N LEU A 141 -14.80 -10.48 2.08
CA LEU A 141 -13.66 -11.31 1.68
C LEU A 141 -12.31 -10.76 2.18
N PHE A 142 -12.19 -9.44 2.29
CA PHE A 142 -10.93 -8.77 2.61
C PHE A 142 -10.97 -8.07 3.98
N PHE A 143 -11.70 -8.61 4.95
CA PHE A 143 -11.67 -8.13 6.35
C PHE A 143 -11.86 -6.61 6.48
N TYR A 144 -12.84 -6.07 5.77
CA TYR A 144 -13.19 -4.64 5.75
C TYR A 144 -12.05 -3.71 5.28
N ASN A 145 -11.09 -4.24 4.50
CA ASN A 145 -9.98 -3.48 3.91
C ASN A 145 -10.42 -2.32 3.02
N GLY A 146 -11.67 -2.33 2.54
CA GLY A 146 -12.24 -1.23 1.79
C GLY A 146 -12.48 0.04 2.61
N TYR A 147 -12.52 -0.04 3.94
CA TYR A 147 -12.65 1.12 4.84
C TYR A 147 -11.28 1.79 5.08
N HIS A 148 -10.59 2.13 3.99
CA HIS A 148 -9.19 2.52 4.04
C HIS A 148 -9.00 3.95 4.53
N ALA A 149 -9.85 4.91 4.13
CA ALA A 149 -9.81 6.27 4.68
C ALA A 149 -10.08 6.26 6.19
N GLU A 150 -11.03 5.45 6.66
CA GLU A 150 -11.33 5.25 8.07
C GLU A 150 -10.14 4.67 8.83
N HIS A 151 -9.50 3.65 8.26
CA HIS A 151 -8.31 3.03 8.81
C HIS A 151 -7.15 4.04 8.93
N HIS A 152 -6.93 4.89 7.93
CA HIS A 152 -5.91 5.94 8.03
C HIS A 152 -6.25 7.02 9.06
N PHE A 153 -7.53 7.38 9.18
CA PHE A 153 -7.97 8.35 10.17
C PHE A 153 -7.84 7.82 11.61
N ARG A 154 -8.14 6.54 11.84
CA ARG A 154 -8.02 5.87 13.15
C ARG A 154 -7.50 4.43 13.01
N PRO A 155 -6.17 4.24 12.86
CA PRO A 155 -5.58 2.91 12.56
C PRO A 155 -5.67 1.90 13.72
N LYS A 156 -6.10 2.35 14.91
CA LYS A 156 -6.31 1.50 16.08
C LYS A 156 -7.71 0.89 16.13
N VAL A 157 -8.64 1.33 15.27
CA VAL A 157 -9.98 0.73 15.20
C VAL A 157 -9.84 -0.69 14.64
N HIS A 158 -10.44 -1.67 15.31
CA HIS A 158 -10.42 -3.04 14.84
C HIS A 158 -11.29 -3.17 13.59
N TRP A 159 -10.88 -4.01 12.62
CA TRP A 159 -11.53 -4.13 11.32
C TRP A 159 -13.02 -4.50 11.41
N THR A 160 -13.42 -5.30 12.40
CA THR A 160 -14.84 -5.67 12.64
C THR A 160 -15.72 -4.48 13.05
N LYS A 161 -15.13 -3.36 13.48
CA LYS A 161 -15.83 -2.16 13.93
C LYS A 161 -15.85 -1.05 12.87
N MET A 162 -15.29 -1.30 11.68
CA MET A 162 -15.12 -0.25 10.65
C MET A 162 -16.44 0.31 10.14
N GLU A 163 -17.46 -0.54 9.99
CA GLU A 163 -18.79 -0.10 9.56
C GLU A 163 -19.42 0.84 10.61
N ALA A 164 -19.44 0.42 11.88
CA ALA A 164 -19.92 1.25 12.98
C ALA A 164 -19.13 2.56 13.11
N PHE A 165 -17.81 2.51 12.94
CA PHE A 165 -16.97 3.70 12.98
C PHE A 165 -17.25 4.65 11.82
N ARG A 166 -17.39 4.14 10.59
CA ARG A 166 -17.82 4.93 9.43
C ARG A 166 -19.12 5.66 9.71
N HIS A 167 -20.12 4.99 10.29
CA HIS A 167 -21.39 5.63 10.62
C HIS A 167 -21.21 6.84 11.55
N GLN A 168 -20.27 6.77 12.50
CA GLN A 168 -19.98 7.89 13.42
C GLN A 168 -19.33 9.09 12.72
N ILE A 169 -18.59 8.89 11.64
CA ILE A 169 -17.81 9.94 10.97
C ILE A 169 -18.33 10.30 9.58
N THR A 170 -19.42 9.70 9.12
CA THR A 170 -19.93 9.85 7.74
C THR A 170 -20.21 11.31 7.38
N ASP A 171 -20.78 12.09 8.30
CA ASP A 171 -21.08 13.50 8.03
C ASP A 171 -19.81 14.35 7.93
N LEU A 172 -18.79 14.02 8.73
CA LEU A 172 -17.48 14.64 8.63
C LEU A 172 -16.78 14.24 7.32
N GLN A 173 -16.86 12.97 6.92
CA GLN A 173 -16.30 12.49 5.65
C GLN A 173 -16.95 13.20 4.45
N LYS A 174 -18.27 13.39 4.46
CA LYS A 174 -18.98 14.15 3.42
C LYS A 174 -18.55 15.62 3.39
N ARG A 175 -18.47 16.27 4.56
CA ARG A 175 -18.05 17.68 4.69
C ARG A 175 -16.64 17.89 4.15
N GLU A 176 -15.73 16.99 4.47
CA GLU A 176 -14.32 17.08 4.07
C GLU A 176 -14.03 16.54 2.66
N GLY A 177 -15.05 16.01 1.97
CA GLY A 177 -14.94 15.51 0.60
C GLY A 177 -14.09 14.24 0.50
N VAL A 178 -14.17 13.35 1.50
CA VAL A 178 -13.43 12.07 1.49
C VAL A 178 -13.82 11.25 0.26
N ARG A 179 -12.82 10.86 -0.52
CA ARG A 179 -13.04 10.14 -1.77
C ARG A 179 -13.48 8.71 -1.51
N THR A 180 -14.45 8.25 -2.30
CA THR A 180 -14.91 6.87 -2.30
C THR A 180 -15.03 6.34 -3.72
N ILE A 181 -14.84 5.04 -3.91
CA ILE A 181 -15.00 4.36 -5.19
C ILE A 181 -16.01 3.22 -5.09
N LYS A 182 -16.65 2.89 -6.21
CA LYS A 182 -17.67 1.83 -6.27
C LYS A 182 -17.04 0.43 -6.38
N ARG A 183 -15.90 0.34 -7.05
CA ARG A 183 -15.18 -0.92 -7.29
C ARG A 183 -14.27 -1.26 -6.10
N ALA A 184 -13.89 -2.52 -5.97
CA ALA A 184 -12.79 -2.90 -5.09
C ALA A 184 -11.51 -2.17 -5.53
N HIS A 185 -10.61 -1.84 -4.61
CA HIS A 185 -9.43 -1.04 -4.93
C HIS A 185 -8.54 -1.68 -6.01
N MET A 186 -8.39 -3.00 -6.02
CA MET A 186 -7.70 -3.73 -7.10
C MET A 186 -8.33 -3.54 -8.50
N LEU A 187 -9.60 -3.12 -8.57
CA LEU A 187 -10.32 -2.78 -9.80
C LEU A 187 -10.59 -1.27 -9.90
N GLY A 188 -9.85 -0.45 -9.14
CA GLY A 188 -10.06 1.00 -9.08
C GLY A 188 -9.87 1.69 -10.42
N PHE A 189 -9.06 1.11 -11.32
CA PHE A 189 -8.86 1.59 -12.70
C PHE A 189 -10.13 1.56 -13.56
N LEU A 190 -11.15 0.81 -13.16
CA LEU A 190 -12.46 0.74 -13.83
C LEU A 190 -13.49 1.70 -13.22
N ASP A 191 -13.11 2.48 -12.21
CA ASP A 191 -14.03 3.41 -11.57
C ASP A 191 -14.23 4.67 -12.43
N SER A 192 -15.48 5.03 -12.69
CA SER A 192 -15.81 6.18 -13.55
C SER A 192 -15.49 7.53 -12.90
N SER A 193 -15.23 7.56 -11.58
CA SER A 193 -14.91 8.77 -10.82
C SER A 193 -13.40 8.99 -10.63
N LEU A 194 -12.57 8.36 -11.46
CA LEU A 194 -11.12 8.56 -11.39
C LEU A 194 -10.76 10.01 -11.75
N PRO A 195 -9.97 10.68 -10.89
CA PRO A 195 -9.39 11.97 -11.25
C PRO A 195 -8.60 11.84 -12.54
N LYS A 196 -8.84 12.78 -13.47
CA LYS A 196 -8.00 12.91 -14.65
C LYS A 196 -6.61 13.32 -14.20
N ARG A 197 -5.59 12.63 -14.71
CA ARG A 197 -4.22 13.11 -14.59
C ARG A 197 -4.10 14.42 -15.32
N LYS A 198 -3.34 15.35 -14.75
CA LYS A 198 -2.83 16.47 -15.54
C LYS A 198 -1.88 15.86 -16.58
N THR A 199 -2.36 15.71 -17.81
CA THR A 199 -1.47 15.39 -18.93
C THR A 199 -0.54 16.58 -19.06
N GLY A 200 0.73 16.40 -18.70
CA GLY A 200 1.78 17.32 -19.08
C GLY A 200 1.80 17.39 -20.60
N VAL A 201 1.26 18.46 -21.16
CA VAL A 201 1.64 18.91 -22.50
C VAL A 201 2.91 19.71 -22.28
N THR A 202 4.05 19.09 -22.55
CA THR A 202 5.28 19.68 -23.11
C THR A 202 6.14 18.55 -23.65
#